data_AF-A0ABD6SBA8-F1
#
_entry.id   AF-A0ABD6SBA8-F1
#
_cell.length_a   1.000
_cell.length_b   1.000
_cell.length_c   1.000
_cell.angle_alpha   90.00
_cell.angle_beta   90.00
_cell.angle_gamma   90.00
#
_symmetry.space_group_name_H-M   'P 1'
#
loop_
_entity.id
_entity.type
_entity.pdbx_description
1 polymer ?
#
loop_
_entity_poly.entity_id
_entity_poly.type
_entity_poly.pdbx_seq_one_letter_code
_entity_poly.pdbx_strand_id
1 'polypeptide(L)'
;MNILALPNLFKELDRKLESSGGSAILVVDMEDQTGNNGGYIVRLVVQSAEGGSCLLVRPVYAYGKFDYEEAVKRADTFTKRLRERYSSLVVTCNI
;
A
#
# COMPACT_ATOMS: atom_id res chain seq x y z
N MET A 1 -14.42 -10.26 -6.66
CA MET A 1 -13.44 -9.42 -5.93
C MET A 1 -12.10 -9.53 -6.67
N ASN A 2 -11.78 -8.58 -7.56
CA ASN A 2 -10.52 -8.64 -8.32
C ASN A 2 -9.38 -8.15 -7.43
N ILE A 3 -8.70 -9.09 -6.78
CA ILE A 3 -7.36 -8.89 -6.25
C ILE A 3 -6.51 -8.52 -7.45
N LEU A 4 -6.20 -7.24 -7.66
CA LEU A 4 -5.30 -6.80 -8.71
C LEU A 4 -3.90 -7.36 -8.39
N ALA A 5 -3.63 -8.55 -8.92
CA ALA A 5 -2.36 -9.25 -9.05
C ALA A 5 -1.25 -8.81 -8.07
N LEU A 6 -1.39 -9.15 -6.78
CA LEU A 6 -0.32 -9.02 -5.77
C LEU A 6 1.07 -9.49 -6.25
N PRO A 7 1.20 -10.57 -7.04
CA PRO A 7 2.50 -10.96 -7.59
C PRO A 7 3.14 -9.91 -8.50
N ASN A 8 2.34 -9.17 -9.28
CA ASN A 8 2.83 -8.11 -10.14
C ASN A 8 3.18 -6.86 -9.32
N LEU A 9 2.42 -6.57 -8.27
CA LEU A 9 2.72 -5.50 -7.32
C LEU A 9 4.09 -5.69 -6.67
N PHE A 10 4.39 -6.90 -6.18
CA PHE A 10 5.70 -7.17 -5.57
C PHE A 10 6.84 -7.07 -6.59
N LYS A 11 6.66 -7.54 -7.82
CA LYS A 11 7.67 -7.36 -8.88
C LYS A 11 7.93 -5.89 -9.22
N GLU A 12 6.87 -5.08 -9.26
CA GLU A 12 6.98 -3.64 -9.49
C GLU A 12 7.68 -2.95 -8.31
N LEU A 13 7.31 -3.31 -7.09
CA LEU A 13 7.93 -2.82 -5.87
C LEU A 13 9.42 -3.15 -5.82
N ASP A 14 9.79 -4.41 -6.07
CA ASP A 14 11.19 -4.86 -6.08
C ASP A 14 12.03 -4.02 -7.07
N ARG A 15 11.51 -3.76 -8.28
CA ARG A 15 12.17 -2.87 -9.27
C ARG A 15 12.32 -1.42 -8.80
N LYS A 16 11.30 -0.88 -8.11
CA LYS A 16 11.34 0.49 -7.57
C LYS A 16 12.33 0.62 -6.41
N LEU A 17 12.47 -0.43 -5.60
CA LEU A 17 13.43 -0.49 -4.51
C LEU A 17 14.87 -0.60 -5.02
N GLU A 18 15.12 -1.45 -6.03
CA GLU A 18 16.42 -1.56 -6.70
C GLU A 18 16.86 -0.22 -7.30
N SER A 19 15.96 0.48 -8.00
CA SER A 19 16.25 1.79 -8.61
C SER A 19 16.42 2.94 -7.62
N SER A 20 15.97 2.78 -6.37
CA SER A 20 16.12 3.78 -5.30
C SER A 20 17.30 3.48 -4.36
N GLY A 21 18.18 2.53 -4.71
CA GLY A 21 19.34 2.20 -3.88
C GLY A 21 18.99 1.45 -2.60
N GLY A 22 17.79 0.85 -2.52
CA GLY A 22 17.36 0.04 -1.38
C GLY A 22 16.85 0.82 -0.17
N SER A 23 16.72 2.15 -0.26
CA SER A 23 16.25 2.99 0.85
C SER A 23 14.89 3.64 0.52
N ALA A 24 13.82 3.04 1.05
CA ALA A 24 12.45 3.50 0.84
C ALA A 24 11.57 3.33 2.08
N ILE A 25 10.53 4.15 2.16
CA ILE A 25 9.47 4.07 3.15
C ILE A 25 8.24 3.50 2.45
N LEU A 26 7.72 2.38 2.96
CA LEU A 26 6.48 1.77 2.51
C LEU A 26 5.35 2.23 3.43
N VAL A 27 4.35 2.89 2.86
CA VAL A 27 3.17 3.36 3.59
C VAL A 27 1.97 2.65 3.02
N VAL A 28 1.23 1.95 3.87
CA VAL A 28 -0.11 1.48 3.54
C VAL A 28 -1.06 2.54 4.04
N ASP A 29 -1.87 3.11 3.14
CA ASP A 29 -2.90 4.07 3.52
C ASP A 29 -4.27 3.65 3.02
N MET A 30 -5.29 4.34 3.51
CA MET A 30 -6.67 4.16 3.09
C MET A 30 -7.26 5.46 2.58
N GLU A 31 -7.81 5.42 1.38
CA GLU A 31 -8.52 6.53 0.75
C GLU A 31 -10.03 6.34 0.94
N ASP A 32 -10.68 7.32 1.57
CA ASP A 32 -12.14 7.38 1.70
C ASP A 32 -12.76 8.06 0.46
N GLN A 33 -13.51 7.27 -0.31
CA GLN A 33 -14.26 7.71 -1.48
C GLN A 33 -15.79 7.63 -1.26
N THR A 34 -16.25 7.44 -0.01
CA THR A 34 -17.68 7.26 0.33
C THR A 34 -18.54 8.48 -0.01
N GLY A 35 -17.95 9.68 0.01
CA GLY A 35 -18.57 10.94 -0.42
C GLY A 35 -18.78 11.05 -1.95
N ASN A 36 -18.07 10.25 -2.74
CA ASN A 36 -18.09 10.27 -4.21
C ASN A 36 -18.82 9.05 -4.81
N ASN A 37 -19.80 8.48 -4.09
CA ASN A 37 -20.44 7.19 -4.41
C ASN A 37 -19.47 6.00 -4.52
N GLY A 38 -18.25 6.13 -3.98
CA GLY A 38 -17.29 5.05 -3.86
C GLY A 38 -17.38 4.36 -2.50
N GLY A 39 -16.28 3.72 -2.11
CA GLY A 39 -16.10 3.15 -0.77
C GLY A 39 -14.69 3.41 -0.28
N TYR A 40 -14.01 2.40 0.24
CA TYR A 40 -12.65 2.55 0.77
C TYR A 40 -11.63 1.89 -0.14
N ILE A 41 -10.51 2.57 -0.40
CA ILE A 41 -9.44 2.04 -1.22
C ILE A 41 -8.18 1.93 -0.36
N VAL A 42 -7.68 0.71 -0.15
CA VAL A 42 -6.38 0.49 0.48
C VAL A 42 -5.31 0.62 -0.58
N ARG A 43 -4.31 1.48 -0.34
CA ARG A 43 -3.24 1.76 -1.29
C ARG A 43 -1.88 1.51 -0.66
N LEU A 44 -0.93 1.17 -1.51
CA LEU A 44 0.49 1.17 -1.20
C LEU A 44 1.12 2.44 -1.76
N VAL A 45 1.75 3.22 -0.91
CA VAL A 45 2.57 4.36 -1.26
C VAL A 45 4.03 4.02 -0.95
N VAL A 46 4.92 4.19 -1.93
CA VAL A 46 6.35 4.00 -1.78
C VAL A 46 7.00 5.37 -1.87
N GLN A 47 7.79 5.73 -0.86
CA GLN A 47 8.48 7.01 -0.79
C GLN A 47 9.98 6.78 -0.72
N SER A 48 10.77 7.64 -1.37
CA SER A 48 12.22 7.66 -1.17
C SER A 48 12.52 8.10 0.27
N ALA A 49 13.39 7.38 0.96
CA ALA A 49 13.80 7.76 2.32
C ALA A 49 14.69 9.02 2.35
N GLU A 50 15.37 9.35 1.25
CA GLU A 50 16.32 10.46 1.19
C GLU A 50 15.65 11.81 0.87
N GLY A 51 14.52 11.80 0.16
CA GLY A 51 13.87 13.03 -0.31
C GLY A 51 12.37 13.09 -0.10
N GLY A 52 11.75 12.06 0.49
CA GLY A 52 10.29 11.98 0.68
C GLY A 52 9.49 11.94 -0.63
N SER A 53 10.17 11.84 -1.78
CA SER A 53 9.53 11.82 -3.09
C SER A 53 8.72 10.55 -3.26
N CYS A 54 7.49 10.69 -3.75
CA CYS A 54 6.62 9.57 -4.01
C CYS A 54 7.09 8.80 -5.25
N LEU A 55 7.51 7.55 -5.06
CA LEU A 55 8.04 6.67 -6.12
C LEU A 55 6.94 5.83 -6.78
N LEU A 56 5.90 5.48 -6.02
CA LEU A 56 4.78 4.65 -6.47
C LEU A 56 3.55 4.90 -5.57
N VAL A 57 2.38 5.03 -6.19
CA VAL A 57 1.08 4.90 -5.51
C VAL A 57 0.29 3.83 -6.23
N ARG A 58 -0.14 2.79 -5.51
CA ARG A 58 -0.89 1.69 -6.10
C ARG A 58 -2.09 1.27 -5.25
N PRO A 59 -3.32 1.35 -5.78
CA PRO A 59 -4.47 0.69 -5.17
C PRO A 59 -4.26 -0.83 -5.09
N VAL A 60 -4.48 -1.42 -3.93
CA VAL A 60 -4.30 -2.85 -3.66
C VAL A 60 -5.64 -3.54 -3.43
N TYR A 61 -6.53 -2.90 -2.68
CA TYR A 61 -7.87 -3.41 -2.39
C TYR A 61 -8.90 -2.28 -2.49
N ALA A 62 -10.13 -2.64 -2.89
CA ALA A 62 -11.28 -1.74 -2.91
C ALA A 62 -12.44 -2.41 -2.18
N TYR A 63 -13.12 -1.62 -1.36
CA TYR A 63 -14.21 -2.02 -0.48
C TYR A 63 -15.41 -1.12 -0.69
N GLY A 64 -16.61 -1.64 -0.43
CA GLY A 64 -17.84 -0.86 -0.54
C GLY A 64 -17.94 0.21 0.54
N LYS A 65 -18.93 1.10 0.37
CA LYS A 65 -19.20 2.23 1.28
C LYS A 65 -19.39 1.84 2.75
N PHE A 66 -19.90 0.63 2.99
CA PHE A 66 -20.23 0.13 4.33
C PHE A 66 -19.19 -0.86 4.89
N ASP A 67 -18.08 -1.08 4.16
CA ASP A 67 -17.09 -2.11 4.46
C ASP A 67 -15.81 -1.54 5.13
N TYR A 68 -15.96 -0.47 5.94
CA TYR A 68 -14.83 0.21 6.59
C TYR A 68 -13.97 -0.75 7.42
N GLU A 69 -14.60 -1.54 8.29
CA GLU A 69 -13.89 -2.46 9.18
C GLU A 69 -13.08 -3.52 8.41
N GLU A 70 -13.62 -4.03 7.31
CA GLU A 70 -12.90 -4.99 6.47
C GLU A 70 -11.74 -4.30 5.73
N ALA A 71 -11.91 -3.05 5.29
CA ALA A 71 -10.83 -2.27 4.69
C ALA A 71 -9.66 -2.04 5.66
N VAL A 72 -9.96 -1.65 6.91
CA VAL A 72 -8.99 -1.49 8.00
C VAL A 72 -8.25 -2.79 8.27
N LYS A 73 -8.98 -3.89 8.48
CA LYS A 73 -8.40 -5.22 8.72
C LYS A 73 -7.45 -5.66 7.60
N ARG A 74 -7.76 -5.26 6.37
CA ARG A 74 -6.99 -5.62 5.18
C ARG A 74 -5.76 -4.74 5.00
N ALA A 75 -5.85 -3.46 5.31
CA ALA A 75 -4.69 -2.58 5.43
C ALA A 75 -3.68 -3.12 6.47
N ASP A 76 -4.15 -3.53 7.65
CA ASP A 76 -3.31 -4.12 8.69
C ASP A 76 -2.67 -5.44 8.26
N THR A 77 -3.47 -6.34 7.67
CA THR A 77 -2.98 -7.63 7.18
C THR A 77 -1.92 -7.44 6.10
N PHE A 78 -2.13 -6.47 5.19
CA PHE A 78 -1.19 -6.18 4.13
C PHE A 78 0.10 -5.53 4.66
N THR A 79 -0.01 -4.63 5.62
CA THR A 79 1.14 -4.04 6.33
C THR A 79 2.01 -5.11 6.99
N LYS A 80 1.41 -6.10 7.67
CA LYS A 80 2.14 -7.21 8.27
C LYS A 80 2.93 -8.01 7.22
N ARG A 81 2.28 -8.33 6.10
CA ARG A 81 2.94 -9.04 4.98
C ARG A 81 4.10 -8.24 4.38
N LEU A 82 3.97 -6.92 4.27
CA LEU A 82 5.05 -6.06 3.80
C LEU A 82 6.23 -6.05 4.77
N ARG A 83 5.98 -5.99 6.09
CA ARG A 83 7.05 -6.09 7.10
C ARG A 83 7.78 -7.42 7.06
N GLU A 84 7.06 -8.52 6.87
CA GLU A 84 7.66 -9.86 6.76
C GLU A 84 8.59 -9.97 5.55
N ARG A 85 8.21 -9.36 4.41
CA ARG A 85 8.96 -9.44 3.16
C ARG A 85 10.09 -8.41 3.04
N TYR A 86 9.90 -7.21 3.58
CA TYR A 86 10.77 -6.06 3.41
C TYR A 86 11.28 -5.53 4.75
N SER A 87 11.67 -6.42 5.65
CA SER A 87 12.04 -6.11 7.05
C SER A 87 13.13 -5.04 7.23
N SER A 88 13.91 -4.74 6.19
CA SER A 88 14.90 -3.65 6.17
C SER A 88 14.32 -2.26 5.86
N LEU A 89 13.05 -2.17 5.44
CA LEU A 89 12.36 -0.93 5.08
C LEU A 89 11.39 -0.48 6.17
N VAL A 90 11.18 0.83 6.27
CA VAL A 90 10.20 1.39 7.21
C VAL A 90 8.80 1.17 6.64
N VAL A 91 8.01 0.31 7.30
CA VAL A 91 6.63 0.01 6.88
C VAL A 91 5.62 0.56 7.89
N THR A 92 4.82 1.53 7.43
CA THR A 92 3.80 2.23 8.21
C THR A 92 2.40 1.95 7.67
N CYS A 93 1.40 2.02 8.55
CA CYS A 93 -0.02 1.94 8.19
C CYS A 93 -0.69 3.21 8.70
N ASN A 94 -1.27 4.00 7.80
CA ASN A 94 -1.99 5.23 8.09
C ASN A 94 -3.45 5.04 7.67
N ILE A 95 -4.33 4.86 8.65
CA ILE A 95 -5.77 4.63 8.47
C ILE A 95 -6.51 5.91 8.77
#